data_AF-A0A9P7DUF2-F1
#
_entry.id   AF-A0A9P7DUF2-F1
#
_cell.length_a   1.000
_cell.length_b   1.000
_cell.length_c   1.000
_cell.angle_alpha   90.00
_cell.angle_beta   90.00
_cell.angle_gamma   90.00
#
_symmetry.space_group_name_H-M   'P 1'
#
loop_
_entity.id
_entity.type
_entity.pdbx_description
1 polymer ?
#
loop_
_entity_poly.entity_id
_entity_poly.type
_entity_poly.pdbx_seq_one_letter_code
_entity_poly.pdbx_strand_id
1 'polypeptide(L)'
;MVLVCLVVVEDSAIIDWFYDPQLLVDIPAVNGPSYCYWQLTLPVMANLYCLGRTLLSDQPDSNTSYLFDKKSFFIVKVFNLVIPGGPKFEPLYHDMDAFDKDWNKFNDVNKVIIHQQIYTKYKVTFPHLYNSLPHSVHLSPYHAPKNVYIHTDDPSLPAFYFDPLINPISLHGTTPKNALLVSHEDLIFGLNGTDNDFELPDDVQPFLEDKPLENNLTADGIALWWDIPLVKNWYLEHCPPNQPVKVHVLLQLISDLSYLWFTLYYTMIAITITR
;
A
#
# COMPACT_ATOMS: atom_id res chain seq x y z
N MET A 1 20.49 -18.15 23.11
CA MET A 1 19.89 -16.84 22.80
C MET A 1 20.75 -16.22 21.73
N VAL A 2 20.22 -15.99 20.53
CA VAL A 2 20.95 -15.27 19.47
C VAL A 2 20.67 -13.80 19.71
N LEU A 3 21.64 -13.08 20.26
CA LEU A 3 21.57 -11.63 20.46
C LEU A 3 22.25 -10.97 19.25
N VAL A 4 21.53 -10.09 18.56
CA VAL A 4 22.11 -9.22 17.53
C VAL A 4 22.92 -8.13 18.25
N CYS A 5 24.13 -7.87 17.81
CA CYS A 5 24.97 -6.83 18.38
C CYS A 5 24.43 -5.46 17.92
N LEU A 6 23.89 -4.66 18.84
CA LEU A 6 23.40 -3.31 18.57
C LEU A 6 24.57 -2.32 18.55
N VAL A 7 24.49 -1.30 17.70
CA VAL A 7 25.51 -0.26 17.56
C VAL A 7 25.22 0.87 18.54
N VAL A 8 26.14 1.13 19.47
CA VAL A 8 25.94 2.08 20.58
C VAL A 8 25.52 3.49 20.12
N VAL A 9 26.01 3.95 18.96
CA VAL A 9 25.73 5.30 18.46
C VAL A 9 24.35 5.38 17.78
N GLU A 10 24.04 4.43 16.91
CA GLU A 10 22.80 4.44 16.12
C GLU A 10 21.61 3.91 16.93
N ASP A 11 21.81 2.86 17.71
CA ASP A 11 20.77 2.16 18.48
C ASP A 11 20.59 2.69 19.91
N SER A 12 21.16 3.86 20.22
CA SER A 12 21.15 4.44 21.58
C SER A 12 19.75 4.54 22.21
N ALA A 13 18.71 4.72 21.40
CA ALA A 13 17.32 4.81 21.87
C ALA A 13 16.73 3.48 22.39
N ILE A 14 17.27 2.34 21.97
CA ILE A 14 16.71 1.00 22.23
C ILE A 14 17.66 0.06 22.97
N ILE A 15 18.97 0.37 22.99
CA ILE A 15 20.03 -0.54 23.44
C ILE A 15 19.85 -1.07 24.86
N ASP A 16 19.30 -0.25 25.76
CA ASP A 16 19.19 -0.58 27.18
C ASP A 16 18.13 -1.64 27.49
N TRP A 17 17.08 -1.73 26.68
CA TRP A 17 15.88 -2.51 27.00
C TRP A 17 15.48 -3.52 25.91
N PHE A 18 16.06 -3.47 24.71
CA PHE A 18 15.59 -4.24 23.55
C PHE A 18 15.48 -5.76 23.80
N TYR A 19 16.32 -6.32 24.66
CA TYR A 19 16.35 -7.75 24.96
C TYR A 19 15.66 -8.14 26.28
N ASP A 20 15.00 -7.20 26.94
CA ASP A 20 14.28 -7.49 28.17
C ASP A 20 13.02 -8.31 27.90
N PRO A 21 12.63 -9.21 28.83
CA PRO A 21 11.46 -10.06 28.65
C PRO A 21 10.14 -9.26 28.65
N GLN A 22 10.10 -8.11 29.32
CA GLN A 22 8.94 -7.21 29.34
C GLN A 22 9.43 -5.77 29.30
N LEU A 23 9.13 -5.08 28.19
CA LEU A 23 9.76 -3.80 27.85
C LEU A 23 9.11 -2.64 28.60
N LEU A 24 9.89 -1.68 29.08
CA LEU A 24 9.41 -0.33 29.46
C LEU A 24 8.24 -0.30 30.48
N VAL A 25 8.06 -1.33 31.32
CA VAL A 25 6.93 -1.44 32.28
C VAL A 25 6.95 -0.30 33.31
N ASP A 26 8.15 0.13 33.70
CA ASP A 26 8.37 1.16 34.71
C ASP A 26 8.33 2.59 34.14
N ILE A 27 8.20 2.74 32.82
CA ILE A 27 8.26 4.01 32.09
C ILE A 27 6.85 4.38 31.61
N PRO A 28 6.47 5.67 31.58
CA PRO A 28 5.17 6.13 31.07
C PRO A 28 4.89 5.82 29.58
N ALA A 29 5.80 5.12 28.89
CA ALA A 29 5.61 4.63 27.53
C ALA A 29 4.57 3.51 27.45
N VAL A 30 4.33 2.78 28.55
CA VAL A 30 3.36 1.68 28.62
C VAL A 30 2.36 1.94 29.75
N ASN A 31 1.13 1.44 29.59
CA ASN A 31 0.05 1.58 30.58
C ASN A 31 0.27 0.79 31.90
N GLY A 32 1.50 0.35 32.20
CA GLY A 32 1.87 -0.44 33.37
C GLY A 32 1.84 -1.96 33.14
N PRO A 33 1.67 -2.79 34.19
CA PRO A 33 1.79 -4.25 34.10
C PRO A 33 0.70 -4.90 33.24
N SER A 34 -0.36 -4.16 32.89
CA SER A 34 -1.39 -4.61 31.94
C SER A 34 -0.84 -4.77 30.52
N TYR A 35 0.23 -4.06 30.15
CA TYR A 35 0.96 -4.20 28.88
C TYR A 35 0.06 -4.28 27.63
N CYS A 36 -0.98 -3.44 27.55
CA CYS A 36 -1.93 -3.48 26.44
C CYS A 36 -1.73 -2.34 25.44
N TYR A 37 -1.25 -1.19 25.91
CA TYR A 37 -1.08 0.01 25.11
C TYR A 37 0.31 0.57 25.31
N TRP A 38 0.89 1.05 24.22
CA TRP A 38 2.21 1.64 24.20
C TRP A 38 2.19 2.94 23.39
N GLN A 39 3.03 3.88 23.80
CA GLN A 39 3.28 5.14 23.11
C GLN A 39 4.79 5.34 23.06
N LEU A 40 5.36 5.18 21.86
CA LEU A 40 6.80 5.30 21.63
C LEU A 40 7.13 6.63 20.96
N THR A 41 8.33 7.13 21.21
CA THR A 41 8.85 8.34 20.57
C THR A 41 9.34 8.03 19.16
N LEU A 42 9.43 9.07 18.32
CA LEU A 42 9.87 8.92 16.93
C LEU A 42 11.26 8.25 16.79
N PRO A 43 12.29 8.61 17.57
CA PRO A 43 13.61 7.96 17.46
C PRO A 43 13.57 6.45 17.77
N VAL A 44 12.77 6.05 18.77
CA VAL A 44 12.59 4.63 19.10
C VAL A 44 11.95 3.89 17.95
N MET A 45 10.90 4.48 17.35
CA MET A 45 10.20 3.86 16.24
C MET A 45 11.06 3.77 14.98
N ALA A 46 11.84 4.81 14.67
CA ALA A 46 12.78 4.82 13.55
C ALA A 46 13.80 3.67 13.68
N ASN A 47 14.42 3.50 14.85
CA ASN A 47 15.39 2.42 15.08
C ASN A 47 14.74 1.04 14.98
N LEU A 48 13.56 0.86 15.56
CA LEU A 48 12.81 -0.41 15.44
C LEU A 48 12.42 -0.71 14.00
N TYR A 49 12.02 0.31 13.24
CA TYR A 49 11.70 0.18 11.82
C TYR A 49 12.93 -0.23 11.01
N CYS A 50 14.09 0.40 11.24
CA CYS A 50 15.36 0.03 10.60
C CYS A 50 15.75 -1.43 10.86
N LEU A 51 15.65 -1.90 12.11
CA LEU A 51 15.90 -3.31 12.45
C LEU A 51 14.86 -4.26 11.82
N GLY A 52 13.59 -3.85 11.86
CA GLY A 52 12.46 -4.62 11.33
C GLY A 52 12.42 -4.69 9.81
N ARG A 53 13.11 -3.80 9.09
CA ARG A 53 13.06 -3.66 7.63
C ARG A 53 13.30 -4.96 6.89
N THR A 54 14.19 -5.81 7.39
CA THR A 54 14.47 -7.14 6.80
C THR A 54 13.25 -8.09 6.77
N LEU A 55 12.26 -7.84 7.63
CA LEU A 55 11.02 -8.60 7.71
C LEU A 55 9.86 -7.91 6.99
N LEU A 56 10.05 -6.69 6.51
CA LEU A 56 9.01 -5.92 5.81
C LEU A 56 9.03 -6.23 4.33
N SER A 57 7.92 -5.89 3.69
CA SER A 57 7.83 -5.96 2.24
C SER A 57 8.26 -4.62 1.65
N ASP A 58 9.03 -4.69 0.57
CA ASP A 58 9.47 -3.51 -0.19
C ASP A 58 8.35 -2.93 -1.08
N GLN A 59 7.15 -3.53 -1.11
CA GLN A 59 6.01 -3.06 -1.91
C GLN A 59 4.91 -2.42 -1.04
N PRO A 60 5.02 -1.12 -0.74
CA PRO A 60 4.01 -0.38 0.01
C PRO A 60 2.76 -0.05 -0.83
N ASP A 61 2.81 -0.20 -2.17
CA ASP A 61 1.67 0.14 -3.02
C ASP A 61 0.56 -0.91 -2.93
N SER A 62 -0.62 -0.47 -2.50
CA SER A 62 -1.86 -1.24 -2.52
C SER A 62 -2.19 -1.84 -3.90
N ASN A 63 -1.80 -1.18 -5.00
CA ASN A 63 -2.02 -1.68 -6.36
C ASN A 63 -1.28 -2.98 -6.67
N THR A 64 -0.22 -3.30 -5.92
CA THR A 64 0.52 -4.57 -6.04
C THR A 64 -0.42 -5.77 -5.85
N SER A 65 -1.41 -5.62 -4.97
CA SER A 65 -2.40 -6.66 -4.66
C SER A 65 -3.54 -6.76 -5.67
N TYR A 66 -3.44 -6.09 -6.83
CA TYR A 66 -4.48 -6.15 -7.85
C TYR A 66 -4.72 -7.59 -8.33
N LEU A 67 -5.98 -8.03 -8.25
CA LEU A 67 -6.42 -9.43 -8.46
C LEU A 67 -5.91 -10.46 -7.44
N PHE A 68 -5.08 -10.05 -6.49
CA PHE A 68 -4.58 -10.87 -5.40
C PHE A 68 -5.11 -10.37 -4.04
N ASP A 69 -6.32 -9.81 -4.05
CA ASP A 69 -7.03 -9.37 -2.86
C ASP A 69 -8.12 -10.37 -2.47
N LYS A 70 -8.61 -10.22 -1.23
CA LYS A 70 -9.67 -11.09 -0.70
C LYS A 70 -10.92 -11.09 -1.58
N LYS A 71 -11.29 -9.95 -2.16
CA LYS A 71 -12.48 -9.85 -3.00
C LYS A 71 -12.31 -10.60 -4.31
N SER A 72 -11.15 -10.50 -4.95
CA SER A 72 -10.83 -11.31 -6.12
C SER A 72 -10.89 -12.81 -5.80
N PHE A 73 -10.40 -13.25 -4.63
CA PHE A 73 -10.53 -14.66 -4.23
C PHE A 73 -11.98 -15.12 -4.03
N PHE A 74 -12.89 -14.24 -3.56
CA PHE A 74 -14.33 -14.56 -3.55
C PHE A 74 -14.87 -14.79 -4.96
N ILE A 75 -14.52 -13.93 -5.91
CA ILE A 75 -14.95 -14.07 -7.32
C ILE A 75 -14.41 -15.37 -7.93
N VAL A 76 -13.14 -15.67 -7.69
CA VAL A 76 -12.47 -16.90 -8.16
C VAL A 76 -13.20 -18.14 -7.64
N LYS A 77 -13.57 -18.15 -6.36
CA LYS A 77 -14.34 -19.25 -5.75
C LYS A 77 -15.74 -19.39 -6.35
N VAL A 78 -16.46 -18.28 -6.52
CA VAL A 78 -17.82 -18.27 -7.07
C VAL A 78 -17.86 -18.89 -8.47
N PHE A 79 -16.92 -18.50 -9.33
CA PHE A 79 -16.90 -18.92 -10.73
C PHE A 79 -16.02 -20.16 -10.99
N ASN A 80 -15.47 -20.79 -9.96
CA ASN A 80 -14.52 -21.89 -10.09
C ASN A 80 -13.38 -21.56 -11.10
N LEU A 81 -12.86 -20.34 -11.00
CA LEU A 81 -11.73 -19.89 -11.81
C LEU A 81 -10.42 -20.15 -11.07
N VAL A 82 -9.31 -19.96 -11.76
CA VAL A 82 -7.97 -20.00 -11.15
C VAL A 82 -7.20 -18.77 -11.61
N ILE A 83 -6.58 -18.07 -10.65
CA ILE A 83 -5.61 -17.00 -10.89
C ILE A 83 -4.20 -17.62 -10.78
N PRO A 84 -3.27 -17.29 -11.68
CA PRO A 84 -1.88 -17.73 -11.55
C PRO A 84 -1.29 -17.35 -10.19
N GLY A 85 -0.76 -18.34 -9.45
CA GLY A 85 -0.21 -18.16 -8.11
C GLY A 85 -1.24 -17.98 -6.99
N GLY A 86 -2.53 -17.97 -7.33
CA GLY A 86 -3.63 -17.82 -6.37
C GLY A 86 -4.17 -19.14 -5.83
N PRO A 87 -4.91 -19.09 -4.71
CA PRO A 87 -5.59 -20.23 -4.10
C PRO A 87 -6.53 -20.96 -5.07
N LYS A 88 -6.74 -22.27 -4.85
CA LYS A 88 -7.71 -23.08 -5.62
C LYS A 88 -8.83 -23.53 -4.70
N PHE A 89 -10.04 -23.12 -5.04
CA PHE A 89 -11.22 -23.44 -4.24
C PHE A 89 -12.09 -24.52 -4.88
N GLU A 90 -12.87 -25.17 -4.04
CA GLU A 90 -14.03 -25.93 -4.50
C GLU A 90 -15.13 -24.96 -4.99
N PRO A 91 -15.88 -25.32 -6.04
CA PRO A 91 -16.99 -24.52 -6.55
C PRO A 91 -17.99 -24.19 -5.45
N LEU A 92 -18.40 -22.93 -5.35
CA LEU A 92 -19.45 -22.55 -4.39
C LEU A 92 -20.82 -23.12 -4.76
N TYR A 93 -21.12 -23.14 -6.07
CA TYR A 93 -22.35 -23.68 -6.62
C TYR A 93 -22.01 -24.96 -7.37
N HIS A 94 -22.31 -26.09 -6.74
CA HIS A 94 -22.47 -27.35 -7.45
C HIS A 94 -23.85 -27.32 -8.10
N ASP A 95 -23.89 -27.56 -9.41
CA ASP A 95 -25.12 -27.75 -10.19
C ASP A 95 -25.87 -26.48 -10.62
N MET A 96 -25.59 -26.03 -11.85
CA MET A 96 -26.56 -25.41 -12.75
C MET A 96 -26.19 -25.76 -14.19
N ASP A 97 -26.81 -26.80 -14.74
CA ASP A 97 -26.97 -27.12 -16.18
C ASP A 97 -25.82 -26.66 -17.08
N ALA A 98 -24.63 -27.26 -16.92
CA ALA A 98 -23.48 -26.98 -17.77
C ALA A 98 -23.76 -27.31 -19.26
N PHE A 99 -24.66 -28.26 -19.53
CA PHE A 99 -24.95 -28.73 -20.88
C PHE A 99 -25.86 -27.80 -21.71
N ASP A 100 -26.76 -27.04 -21.07
CA ASP A 100 -27.70 -26.15 -21.80
C ASP A 100 -27.14 -24.74 -22.08
N LYS A 101 -26.02 -24.35 -21.45
CA LYS A 101 -25.40 -23.03 -21.64
C LYS A 101 -24.56 -22.91 -22.92
N ASP A 102 -23.98 -24.00 -23.40
CA ASP A 102 -23.05 -23.98 -24.54
C ASP A 102 -23.78 -23.86 -25.89
N TRP A 103 -25.01 -24.35 -25.99
CA TRP A 103 -25.82 -24.25 -27.21
C TRP A 103 -26.90 -23.16 -27.11
N ASN A 104 -26.46 -21.90 -27.03
CA ASN A 104 -27.36 -20.74 -27.08
C ASN A 104 -27.29 -20.04 -28.45
N LYS A 105 -28.41 -19.49 -28.92
CA LYS A 105 -28.49 -18.67 -30.15
C LYS A 105 -27.51 -17.48 -30.15
N PHE A 106 -27.07 -17.05 -28.97
CA PHE A 106 -26.07 -16.00 -28.75
C PHE A 106 -24.62 -16.48 -28.82
N ASN A 107 -24.33 -17.76 -28.56
CA ASN A 107 -22.99 -18.33 -28.55
C ASN A 107 -22.61 -19.00 -29.88
N ASP A 108 -23.38 -18.74 -30.95
CA ASP A 108 -23.12 -19.26 -32.30
C ASP A 108 -21.78 -18.74 -32.84
N VAL A 109 -20.87 -19.67 -33.15
CA VAL A 109 -19.50 -19.39 -33.61
C VAL A 109 -19.49 -18.51 -34.87
N ASN A 110 -20.53 -18.58 -35.70
CA ASN A 110 -20.62 -17.76 -36.92
C ASN A 110 -20.95 -16.29 -36.64
N LYS A 111 -21.41 -15.96 -35.43
CA LYS A 111 -21.81 -14.60 -35.02
C LYS A 111 -20.84 -13.97 -34.05
N VAL A 112 -19.97 -14.76 -33.42
CA VAL A 112 -18.97 -14.28 -32.46
C VAL A 112 -17.70 -13.91 -33.21
N ILE A 113 -17.28 -12.65 -33.10
CA ILE A 113 -16.02 -12.17 -33.66
C ILE A 113 -14.93 -12.30 -32.59
N ILE A 114 -13.93 -13.15 -32.83
CA ILE A 114 -12.83 -13.40 -31.90
C ILE A 114 -11.59 -12.63 -32.38
N HIS A 115 -11.35 -11.46 -31.81
CA HIS A 115 -10.09 -10.71 -32.01
C HIS A 115 -9.02 -11.08 -30.99
N GLN A 116 -9.41 -11.21 -29.73
CA GLN A 116 -8.53 -11.52 -28.61
C GLN A 116 -9.18 -12.56 -27.70
N GLN A 117 -8.36 -13.44 -27.13
CA GLN A 117 -8.83 -14.45 -26.18
C GLN A 117 -9.18 -13.79 -24.84
N ILE A 118 -10.31 -14.16 -24.26
CA ILE A 118 -10.75 -13.65 -22.96
C ILE A 118 -10.05 -14.46 -21.85
N TYR A 119 -9.06 -13.84 -21.21
CA TYR A 119 -8.35 -14.44 -20.07
C TYR A 119 -9.21 -14.52 -18.80
N THR A 120 -8.87 -15.46 -17.92
CA THR A 120 -9.49 -15.59 -16.60
C THR A 120 -9.37 -14.31 -15.76
N LYS A 121 -8.28 -13.55 -15.93
CA LYS A 121 -8.10 -12.24 -15.29
C LYS A 121 -9.25 -11.28 -15.61
N TYR A 122 -9.71 -11.21 -16.85
CA TYR A 122 -10.83 -10.34 -17.23
C TYR A 122 -12.15 -10.77 -16.58
N LYS A 123 -12.37 -12.09 -16.48
CA LYS A 123 -13.52 -12.66 -15.79
C LYS A 123 -13.54 -12.34 -14.30
N VAL A 124 -12.37 -12.19 -13.68
CA VAL A 124 -12.26 -11.78 -12.26
C VAL A 124 -12.37 -10.26 -12.12
N THR A 125 -11.69 -9.48 -12.95
CA THR A 125 -11.73 -8.00 -12.90
C THR A 125 -13.14 -7.46 -13.16
N PHE A 126 -13.80 -7.95 -14.20
CA PHE A 126 -15.10 -7.47 -14.66
C PHE A 126 -16.12 -8.61 -14.61
N PRO A 127 -16.51 -9.04 -13.40
CA PRO A 127 -17.26 -10.28 -13.23
C PRO A 127 -18.66 -10.22 -13.84
N HIS A 128 -19.30 -9.05 -13.85
CA HIS A 128 -20.62 -8.85 -14.44
C HIS A 128 -20.61 -8.78 -15.97
N LEU A 129 -19.45 -8.54 -16.60
CA LEU A 129 -19.35 -8.36 -18.05
C LEU A 129 -19.01 -9.68 -18.77
N TYR A 130 -18.05 -10.43 -18.24
CA TYR A 130 -17.49 -11.61 -18.92
C TYR A 130 -18.00 -12.96 -18.39
N ASN A 131 -18.86 -12.96 -17.37
CA ASN A 131 -19.47 -14.18 -16.85
C ASN A 131 -20.99 -14.14 -16.98
N SER A 132 -21.58 -15.31 -17.23
CA SER A 132 -23.01 -15.51 -17.10
C SER A 132 -23.36 -15.73 -15.63
N LEU A 133 -24.52 -15.22 -15.20
CA LEU A 133 -25.08 -15.42 -13.86
C LEU A 133 -24.11 -15.04 -12.70
N PRO A 134 -23.73 -13.76 -12.57
CA PRO A 134 -22.87 -13.31 -11.49
C PRO A 134 -23.60 -13.30 -10.14
N HIS A 135 -23.61 -14.45 -9.46
CA HIS A 135 -24.18 -14.60 -8.12
C HIS A 135 -23.11 -14.40 -7.04
N SER A 136 -23.43 -13.70 -5.95
CA SER A 136 -22.55 -13.56 -4.78
C SER A 136 -21.14 -13.03 -5.09
N VAL A 137 -21.04 -12.17 -6.10
CA VAL A 137 -19.80 -11.55 -6.56
C VAL A 137 -19.49 -10.31 -5.73
N HIS A 138 -18.22 -10.11 -5.36
CA HIS A 138 -17.75 -8.92 -4.67
C HIS A 138 -16.88 -8.07 -5.59
N LEU A 139 -17.15 -6.77 -5.70
CA LEU A 139 -16.34 -5.84 -6.51
C LEU A 139 -15.12 -5.34 -5.73
N SER A 140 -13.93 -5.57 -6.29
CA SER A 140 -12.67 -5.00 -5.82
C SER A 140 -12.46 -3.58 -6.37
N PRO A 141 -11.78 -2.69 -5.64
CA PRO A 141 -11.31 -1.41 -6.19
C PRO A 141 -10.41 -1.68 -7.39
N TYR A 142 -10.63 -0.96 -8.49
CA TYR A 142 -9.85 -1.16 -9.71
C TYR A 142 -8.43 -0.60 -9.58
N HIS A 143 -8.29 0.58 -8.98
CA HIS A 143 -7.02 1.28 -8.86
C HIS A 143 -7.03 2.24 -7.67
N ALA A 144 -5.91 2.34 -6.99
CA ALA A 144 -5.59 3.41 -6.05
C ALA A 144 -4.55 4.34 -6.67
N PRO A 145 -4.48 5.63 -6.28
CA PRO A 145 -3.40 6.51 -6.71
C PRO A 145 -2.04 5.85 -6.49
N LYS A 146 -1.21 5.80 -7.55
CA LYS A 146 0.09 5.14 -7.49
C LYS A 146 0.95 5.81 -6.42
N ASN A 147 1.57 4.99 -5.58
CA ASN A 147 2.57 5.47 -4.64
C ASN A 147 3.85 5.88 -5.40
N VAL A 148 4.32 7.11 -5.17
CA VAL A 148 5.55 7.67 -5.77
C VAL A 148 6.55 8.07 -4.68
N TYR A 149 6.41 7.50 -3.49
CA TYR A 149 7.39 7.67 -2.42
C TYR A 149 8.73 7.07 -2.82
N ILE A 150 9.80 7.84 -2.66
CA ILE A 150 11.18 7.42 -2.88
C ILE A 150 11.81 7.29 -1.51
N HIS A 151 12.26 6.08 -1.19
CA HIS A 151 12.94 5.81 0.07
C HIS A 151 14.42 6.20 -0.05
N THR A 152 14.93 6.91 0.96
CA THR A 152 16.32 7.36 1.04
C THR A 152 17.10 6.46 2.00
N ASP A 153 18.11 5.75 1.51
CA ASP A 153 18.95 4.88 2.35
C ASP A 153 20.18 5.60 2.92
N ASP A 154 20.59 6.72 2.31
CA ASP A 154 21.79 7.47 2.69
C ASP A 154 21.45 8.60 3.68
N PRO A 155 21.85 8.51 4.97
CA PRO A 155 21.54 9.52 5.98
C PRO A 155 22.37 10.81 5.84
N SER A 156 23.30 10.84 4.88
CA SER A 156 24.11 12.02 4.57
C SER A 156 23.42 13.00 3.63
N LEU A 157 22.38 12.54 2.93
CA LEU A 157 21.56 13.38 2.08
C LEU A 157 20.54 14.16 2.93
N PRO A 158 20.21 15.40 2.56
CA PRO A 158 19.15 16.14 3.24
C PRO A 158 17.80 15.42 3.09
N ALA A 159 16.82 15.70 3.95
CA ALA A 159 15.50 15.10 3.87
C ALA A 159 14.72 15.57 2.63
N PHE A 160 14.95 16.82 2.21
CA PHE A 160 14.34 17.39 1.01
C PHE A 160 15.41 17.65 -0.06
N TYR A 161 15.48 16.77 -1.07
CA TYR A 161 16.28 16.99 -2.26
C TYR A 161 15.57 16.50 -3.53
N PHE A 162 16.08 16.96 -4.66
CA PHE A 162 15.64 16.47 -5.96
C PHE A 162 16.37 15.17 -6.29
N ASP A 163 15.68 14.04 -6.11
CA ASP A 163 16.25 12.72 -6.34
C ASP A 163 16.53 12.49 -7.85
N PRO A 164 17.67 11.87 -8.23
CA PRO A 164 17.97 11.54 -9.62
C PRO A 164 16.93 10.67 -10.33
N LEU A 165 16.09 9.93 -9.59
CA LEU A 165 14.98 9.13 -10.12
C LEU A 165 13.80 10.01 -10.58
N ILE A 166 13.71 11.25 -10.11
CA ILE A 166 12.67 12.20 -10.50
C ILE A 166 13.02 12.78 -11.87
N ASN A 167 12.06 12.72 -12.79
CA ASN A 167 12.23 13.33 -14.10
C ASN A 167 12.45 14.84 -13.97
N PRO A 168 13.49 15.42 -14.61
CA PRO A 168 13.76 16.85 -14.52
C PRO A 168 12.60 17.66 -15.07
N ILE A 169 12.28 18.74 -14.37
CA ILE A 169 11.20 19.64 -14.75
C ILE A 169 11.67 20.50 -15.92
N SER A 170 11.04 20.33 -17.09
CA SER A 170 11.25 21.22 -18.22
C SER A 170 10.48 22.52 -18.03
N LEU A 171 11.16 23.65 -18.19
CA LEU A 171 10.55 24.99 -18.19
C LEU A 171 9.94 25.37 -19.56
N HIS A 172 9.96 24.46 -20.53
CA HIS A 172 9.46 24.76 -21.86
C HIS A 172 7.92 24.70 -21.89
N GLY A 173 7.26 25.87 -21.94
CA GLY A 173 5.80 25.98 -22.07
C GLY A 173 5.06 26.39 -20.79
N THR A 174 5.75 26.86 -19.76
CA THR A 174 5.19 27.27 -18.46
C THR A 174 4.46 28.62 -18.47
N THR A 175 4.06 29.15 -19.63
CA THR A 175 3.16 30.31 -19.65
C THR A 175 1.78 29.80 -19.21
N PRO A 176 1.27 30.21 -18.03
CA PRO A 176 -0.01 29.71 -17.55
C PRO A 176 -1.09 30.13 -18.56
N LYS A 177 -1.94 29.20 -19.01
CA LYS A 177 -3.05 29.53 -19.93
C LYS A 177 -4.05 30.54 -19.34
N ASN A 178 -4.02 30.70 -18.01
CA ASN A 178 -4.80 31.66 -17.24
C ASN A 178 -3.97 32.82 -16.67
N ALA A 179 -2.67 32.91 -17.00
CA ALA A 179 -1.94 34.13 -16.70
C ALA A 179 -2.52 35.21 -17.60
N LEU A 180 -3.05 36.28 -17.00
CA LEU A 180 -3.24 37.51 -17.75
C LEU A 180 -1.91 37.84 -18.46
N LEU A 181 -2.00 38.48 -19.63
CA LEU A 181 -0.84 39.03 -20.34
C LEU A 181 0.05 39.93 -19.45
N VAL A 182 -0.52 40.40 -18.34
CA VAL A 182 0.12 41.11 -17.24
C VAL A 182 -0.06 40.25 -15.99
N SER A 183 1.03 39.92 -15.31
CA SER A 183 0.96 39.18 -14.04
C SER A 183 0.17 40.00 -12.99
N HIS A 184 -0.44 39.34 -12.00
CA HIS A 184 -1.16 40.06 -10.94
C HIS A 184 -0.24 41.00 -10.15
N GLU A 185 1.02 40.60 -10.00
CA GLU A 185 2.10 41.42 -9.46
C GLU A 185 2.38 42.64 -10.36
N ASP A 186 2.53 42.51 -11.68
CA ASP A 186 2.73 43.65 -12.58
C ASP A 186 1.53 44.64 -12.63
N LEU A 187 0.31 44.18 -12.31
CA LEU A 187 -0.88 45.04 -12.20
C LEU A 187 -0.89 45.90 -10.94
N ILE A 188 -0.31 45.41 -9.84
CA ILE A 188 -0.30 46.08 -8.53
C ILE A 188 0.97 46.91 -8.34
N PHE A 189 2.10 46.41 -8.83
CA PHE A 189 3.43 46.99 -8.65
C PHE A 189 3.96 47.69 -9.91
N GLY A 190 3.18 47.72 -10.98
CA GLY A 190 3.61 48.21 -12.29
C GLY A 190 4.58 47.25 -12.99
N LEU A 191 4.75 47.43 -14.31
CA LEU A 191 5.68 46.62 -15.10
C LEU A 191 7.10 46.74 -14.55
N ASN A 192 7.70 45.62 -14.11
CA ASN A 192 9.03 45.58 -13.49
C ASN A 192 9.15 46.33 -12.13
N GLY A 193 8.05 46.48 -11.38
CA GLY A 193 8.10 47.07 -10.04
C GLY A 193 8.31 48.59 -10.03
N THR A 194 7.74 49.30 -11.02
CA THR A 194 7.87 50.77 -11.12
C THR A 194 7.01 51.53 -10.11
N ASP A 195 5.95 50.91 -9.58
CA ASP A 195 5.15 51.46 -8.48
C ASP A 195 5.65 50.90 -7.14
N ASN A 196 6.28 51.78 -6.37
CA ASN A 196 6.76 51.51 -5.00
C ASN A 196 5.74 51.90 -3.92
N ASP A 197 4.45 52.05 -4.29
CA ASP A 197 3.42 52.55 -3.39
C ASP A 197 2.95 51.51 -2.35
N PHE A 198 3.33 50.25 -2.52
CA PHE A 198 2.99 49.16 -1.60
C PHE A 198 4.24 48.55 -0.97
N GLU A 199 4.31 48.63 0.35
CA GLU A 199 5.31 47.97 1.18
C GLU A 199 4.59 47.03 2.16
N LEU A 200 5.17 45.85 2.40
CA LEU A 200 4.71 44.96 3.46
C LEU A 200 5.00 45.62 4.82
N PRO A 201 4.06 45.59 5.78
CA PRO A 201 4.32 46.10 7.13
C PRO A 201 5.52 45.38 7.77
N ASP A 202 6.32 46.11 8.55
CA ASP A 202 7.53 45.59 9.22
C ASP A 202 7.25 44.37 10.12
N ASP A 203 6.02 44.24 10.60
CA ASP A 203 5.58 43.12 11.45
C ASP A 203 5.29 41.82 10.67
N VAL A 204 5.30 41.86 9.33
CA VAL A 204 4.97 40.71 8.49
C VAL A 204 6.24 39.95 8.10
N GLN A 205 6.42 38.80 8.74
CA GLN A 205 7.48 37.84 8.47
C GLN A 205 6.91 36.47 8.07
N PRO A 206 7.68 35.61 7.37
CA PRO A 206 7.29 34.22 7.14
C PRO A 206 6.98 33.50 8.47
N PHE A 207 5.86 32.77 8.52
CA PHE A 207 5.33 32.18 9.76
C PHE A 207 6.31 31.32 10.58
N LEU A 208 7.32 30.72 9.95
CA LEU A 208 8.25 29.77 10.59
C LEU A 208 9.72 30.12 10.29
N GLU A 209 10.03 31.40 10.14
CA GLU A 209 11.41 31.85 9.85
C GLU A 209 12.43 31.38 10.91
N ASP A 210 12.03 31.30 12.18
CA ASP A 210 12.90 30.88 13.28
C ASP A 210 13.32 29.40 13.23
N LYS A 211 12.63 28.56 12.44
CA LYS A 211 12.82 27.11 12.45
C LYS A 211 13.50 26.64 11.16
N PRO A 212 14.49 25.72 11.24
CA PRO A 212 15.06 25.12 10.06
C PRO A 212 14.02 24.29 9.31
N LEU A 213 14.21 24.14 8.00
CA LEU A 213 13.32 23.38 7.12
C LEU A 213 13.25 21.88 7.51
N GLU A 214 14.38 21.33 7.95
CA GLU A 214 14.52 19.92 8.31
C GLU A 214 15.35 19.74 9.59
N ASN A 215 15.10 18.63 10.27
CA ASN A 215 15.85 18.15 11.43
C ASN A 215 16.43 16.77 11.10
N ASN A 216 17.36 16.28 11.92
CA ASN A 216 17.99 14.96 11.76
C ASN A 216 16.99 13.78 11.72
N LEU A 217 15.78 13.95 12.30
CA LEU A 217 14.73 12.91 12.36
C LEU A 217 13.64 13.09 11.29
N THR A 218 13.73 14.13 10.44
CA THR A 218 12.68 14.44 9.47
C THR A 218 12.58 13.35 8.40
N ALA A 219 13.73 12.88 7.87
CA ALA A 219 13.75 11.79 6.89
C ALA A 219 13.14 10.49 7.46
N ASP A 220 13.57 10.09 8.66
CA ASP A 220 13.05 8.91 9.35
C ASP A 220 11.54 9.01 9.63
N GLY A 221 11.06 10.20 10.00
CA GLY A 221 9.64 10.44 10.22
C GLY A 221 8.80 10.32 8.95
N ILE A 222 9.33 10.75 7.81
CA ILE A 222 8.66 10.60 6.51
C ILE A 222 8.65 9.12 6.08
N ALA A 223 9.76 8.39 6.28
CA ALA A 223 9.82 6.96 5.98
C ALA A 223 8.82 6.16 6.81
N LEU A 224 8.77 6.42 8.12
CA LEU A 224 7.85 5.75 9.04
C LEU A 224 6.38 6.03 8.74
N TRP A 225 6.06 7.23 8.24
CA TRP A 225 4.68 7.57 7.84
C TRP A 225 4.16 6.58 6.79
N TRP A 226 5.04 6.17 5.87
CA TRP A 226 4.64 5.41 4.69
C TRP A 226 4.59 3.90 4.92
N ASP A 227 5.46 3.38 5.79
CA ASP A 227 5.58 1.95 6.02
C ASP A 227 5.03 1.54 7.38
N ILE A 228 3.86 0.90 7.37
CA ILE A 228 3.29 0.26 8.56
C ILE A 228 3.78 -1.20 8.60
N PRO A 229 4.62 -1.58 9.57
CA PRO A 229 5.28 -2.87 9.58
C PRO A 229 4.33 -3.99 10.05
N LEU A 230 3.89 -4.85 9.13
CA LEU A 230 3.23 -6.10 9.50
C LEU A 230 3.75 -7.27 8.67
N VAL A 231 4.27 -8.29 9.36
CA VAL A 231 4.74 -9.59 8.82
C VAL A 231 3.65 -10.34 8.04
N LYS A 232 2.39 -9.90 8.14
CA LYS A 232 1.24 -10.47 7.43
C LYS A 232 1.37 -10.40 5.90
N ASN A 233 2.24 -9.55 5.36
CA ASN A 233 2.26 -9.23 3.92
C ASN A 233 2.89 -10.31 3.04
N TRP A 234 3.86 -11.09 3.54
CA TRP A 234 4.65 -12.00 2.69
C TRP A 234 3.85 -13.08 1.97
N TYR A 235 2.84 -13.67 2.60
CA TYR A 235 2.00 -14.69 1.95
C TYR A 235 0.83 -14.09 1.17
N LEU A 236 0.60 -12.77 1.32
CA LEU A 236 -0.36 -12.01 0.53
C LEU A 236 0.29 -11.42 -0.73
N GLU A 237 1.56 -11.70 -0.96
CA GLU A 237 2.30 -11.29 -2.15
C GLU A 237 2.50 -12.45 -3.11
N HIS A 238 2.76 -12.10 -4.36
CA HIS A 238 3.11 -13.10 -5.36
C HIS A 238 4.48 -13.69 -5.06
N CYS A 239 4.58 -15.02 -5.11
CA CYS A 239 5.87 -15.69 -5.01
C CYS A 239 6.84 -15.18 -6.09
N PRO A 240 8.11 -14.92 -5.74
CA PRO A 240 9.14 -14.62 -6.73
C PRO A 240 9.35 -15.81 -7.69
N PRO A 241 9.65 -15.55 -8.98
CA PRO A 241 9.61 -16.58 -10.03
C PRO A 241 10.72 -17.63 -9.94
N ASN A 242 11.84 -17.32 -9.27
CA ASN A 242 13.01 -18.21 -9.20
C ASN A 242 12.96 -19.21 -8.04
N GLN A 243 11.79 -19.41 -7.42
CA GLN A 243 11.63 -20.31 -6.28
C GLN A 243 11.22 -21.72 -6.73
N PRO A 244 11.54 -22.76 -5.94
CA PRO A 244 11.15 -24.12 -6.27
C PRO A 244 9.62 -24.29 -6.16
N VAL A 245 9.06 -25.22 -6.95
CA VAL A 245 7.60 -25.51 -6.99
C VAL A 245 7.01 -25.76 -5.60
N LYS A 246 7.77 -26.37 -4.68
CA LYS A 246 7.34 -26.61 -3.30
C LYS A 246 6.96 -25.32 -2.58
N VAL A 247 7.71 -24.23 -2.78
CA VAL A 247 7.44 -22.93 -2.17
C VAL A 247 6.18 -22.31 -2.77
N HIS A 248 5.99 -22.41 -4.09
CA HIS A 248 4.77 -21.94 -4.75
C HIS A 248 3.52 -22.65 -4.22
N VAL A 249 3.56 -23.98 -4.10
CA VAL A 249 2.44 -24.76 -3.56
C VAL A 249 2.18 -24.43 -2.09
N LEU A 250 3.24 -24.24 -1.30
CA LEU A 250 3.12 -23.87 0.12
C LEU A 250 2.44 -22.49 0.27
N LEU A 251 2.84 -21.49 -0.52
CA LEU A 251 2.30 -20.14 -0.42
C LEU A 251 0.83 -20.07 -0.90
N GLN A 252 0.49 -20.86 -1.93
CA GLN A 252 -0.88 -21.08 -2.36
C GLN A 252 -1.72 -21.70 -1.22
N LEU A 253 -1.22 -22.74 -0.55
CA LEU A 253 -1.89 -23.40 0.57
C LEU A 253 -2.07 -22.46 1.77
N ILE A 254 -1.07 -21.63 2.09
CA ILE A 254 -1.17 -20.64 3.17
C ILE A 254 -2.23 -19.58 2.83
N SER A 255 -2.28 -19.14 1.57
CA SER A 255 -3.32 -18.22 1.09
C SER A 255 -4.71 -18.83 1.21
N ASP A 256 -4.87 -20.11 0.81
CA ASP A 256 -6.10 -20.90 0.99
C ASP A 256 -6.54 -21.00 2.46
N LEU A 257 -5.61 -21.35 3.35
CA LEU A 257 -5.85 -21.44 4.79
C LEU A 257 -6.24 -20.09 5.39
N SER A 258 -5.59 -19.00 4.98
CA SER A 258 -5.90 -17.65 5.45
C SER A 258 -7.34 -17.23 5.07
N TYR A 259 -7.78 -17.63 3.87
CA TYR A 259 -9.13 -17.42 3.38
C TYR A 259 -10.16 -18.24 4.17
N LEU A 260 -9.88 -19.53 4.42
CA LEU A 260 -10.73 -20.41 5.22
C LEU A 260 -10.88 -19.90 6.65
N TRP A 261 -9.77 -19.51 7.29
CA TRP A 261 -9.78 -18.99 8.64
C TRP A 261 -10.61 -17.72 8.74
N PHE A 262 -10.46 -16.79 7.78
CA PHE A 262 -11.26 -15.55 7.75
C PHE A 262 -12.75 -15.83 7.52
N THR A 263 -13.09 -16.74 6.61
CA THR A 263 -14.47 -17.10 6.30
C THR A 263 -15.16 -17.82 7.45
N LEU A 264 -14.49 -18.77 8.10
CA LEU A 264 -14.99 -19.50 9.27
C LEU A 264 -15.10 -18.60 10.51
N TYR A 265 -14.17 -17.67 10.70
CA TYR A 265 -14.20 -16.74 11.82
C TYR A 265 -15.35 -15.73 11.68
N TYR A 266 -15.56 -15.17 10.48
CA TYR A 266 -16.68 -14.26 10.24
C TYR A 266 -18.04 -14.97 10.32
N THR A 267 -18.15 -16.21 9.84
CA THR A 267 -19.40 -16.97 9.97
C THR A 267 -19.67 -17.39 11.40
N MET A 268 -18.66 -17.80 12.18
CA MET A 268 -18.84 -18.07 13.62
C MET A 268 -19.24 -16.82 14.40
N ILE A 269 -18.62 -15.67 14.15
CA ILE A 269 -18.97 -14.42 14.82
C ILE A 269 -20.37 -13.97 14.42
N ALA A 270 -20.73 -14.03 13.13
CA ALA A 270 -22.06 -13.70 12.67
C ALA A 270 -23.13 -14.59 13.34
N ILE A 271 -22.88 -15.90 13.45
CA ILE A 271 -23.79 -16.85 14.14
C ILE A 271 -23.91 -16.55 15.64
N THR A 272 -22.82 -16.11 16.28
CA THR A 272 -22.80 -15.79 17.71
C THR A 272 -23.48 -14.45 18.02
N ILE A 273 -23.48 -13.50 17.09
CA ILE A 273 -24.16 -12.20 17.24
C ILE A 273 -25.68 -12.31 16.93
N THR A 274 -26.09 -13.31 16.15
CA THR A 274 -27.51 -13.58 15.83
C THR A 274 -28.22 -14.56 16.76
N ARG A 275 -27.58 -15.01 17.85
CA ARG A 275 -28.17 -15.83 18.91
C ARG A 275 -28.22 -15.07 20.22
#